data_AF-A0A161MDS2-F1
#
_entry.id   AF-A0A161MDS2-F1
#
_cell.length_a   1.000
_cell.length_b   1.000
_cell.length_c   1.000
_cell.angle_alpha   90.00
_cell.angle_beta   90.00
_cell.angle_gamma   90.00
#
_symmetry.space_group_name_H-M   'P 1'
#
loop_
_entity.id
_entity.type
_entity.pdbx_description
1 polymer ?
#
loop_
_entity_poly.entity_id
_entity_poly.type
_entity_poly.pdbx_seq_one_letter_code
_entity_poly.pdbx_strand_id
1 'polypeptide(L)'
;MDARSEAGTRLTALGTQLLEVHLWLREMLEDLQDGIDDYFDGKGLPARDLRAHCLSFCTALTRHHTGEDKGAFPAIAEEYPELRKVLSDLRTDHNQLDWLMGNLQKLLESLPEEPDPAAAAKVREEVQALSAVMQTHFIYEEKKLISVLNSMDVPEWRENRPAFLLIDDEDGPAAPSR
;
A
#
# COMPACT_ATOMS: atom_id res chain seq x y z
N MET A 1 -9.75 2.44 42.83
CA MET A 1 -9.30 3.32 41.73
C MET A 1 -8.41 2.46 40.86
N ASP A 2 -9.01 1.85 39.84
CA ASP A 2 -8.43 0.79 39.02
C ASP A 2 -7.55 1.37 37.90
N ALA A 3 -6.24 1.36 38.12
CA ALA A 3 -5.24 1.56 37.07
C ALA A 3 -5.30 0.48 35.96
N ARG A 4 -6.12 -0.56 36.14
CA ARG A 4 -6.42 -1.59 35.13
C ARG A 4 -7.42 -1.12 34.07
N SER A 5 -8.09 0.02 34.25
CA SER A 5 -9.09 0.52 33.30
C SER A 5 -8.53 1.46 32.23
N GLU A 6 -7.37 2.10 32.44
CA GLU A 6 -6.76 2.97 31.41
C GLU A 6 -5.97 2.20 30.36
N ALA A 7 -5.49 0.99 30.69
CA ALA A 7 -4.78 0.12 29.75
C ALA A 7 -5.72 -0.55 28.71
N GLY A 8 -7.03 -0.53 28.96
CA GLY A 8 -8.04 -1.17 28.12
C GLY A 8 -8.70 -0.28 27.05
N THR A 9 -8.27 0.98 26.90
CA THR A 9 -8.90 1.95 25.98
C THR A 9 -7.99 2.39 24.83
N ARG A 10 -6.88 1.67 24.60
CA ARG A 10 -6.32 1.55 23.26
C ARG A 10 -6.83 0.23 22.70
N LEU A 11 -8.14 0.16 22.42
CA LEU A 11 -8.64 -0.82 21.47
C LEU A 11 -7.84 -0.52 20.20
N THR A 12 -6.86 -1.35 19.87
CA THR A 12 -6.08 -1.15 18.65
C THR A 12 -7.08 -1.33 17.51
N ALA A 13 -7.57 -0.23 16.95
CA ALA A 13 -8.47 -0.26 15.80
C ALA A 13 -7.63 -0.59 14.56
N LEU A 14 -7.08 -1.80 14.52
CA LEU A 14 -6.20 -2.28 13.46
C LEU A 14 -6.88 -2.17 12.09
N GLY A 15 -8.19 -2.41 12.03
CA GLY A 15 -8.98 -2.19 10.83
C GLY A 15 -9.09 -0.71 10.44
N THR A 16 -9.11 0.21 11.40
CA THR A 16 -9.02 1.66 11.11
C THR A 16 -7.65 2.03 10.57
N GLN A 17 -6.58 1.49 11.15
CA GLN A 17 -5.21 1.73 10.66
C GLN A 17 -5.00 1.14 9.25
N LEU A 18 -5.64 0.00 8.94
CA LEU A 18 -5.65 -0.56 7.58
C LEU A 18 -6.31 0.41 6.60
N LEU A 19 -7.45 0.99 6.98
CA LEU A 19 -8.12 1.99 6.15
C LEU A 19 -7.24 3.24 5.94
N GLU A 20 -6.55 3.70 6.98
CA GLU A 20 -5.63 4.84 6.90
C GLU A 20 -4.50 4.59 5.90
N VAL A 21 -3.81 3.43 5.98
CA VAL A 21 -2.73 3.11 5.02
C VAL A 21 -3.27 2.93 3.60
N HIS A 22 -4.46 2.35 3.41
CA HIS A 22 -5.07 2.24 2.09
C HIS A 22 -5.45 3.60 1.50
N LEU A 23 -5.96 4.53 2.30
CA LEU A 23 -6.26 5.89 1.84
C LEU A 23 -4.98 6.59 1.40
N TRP A 24 -3.93 6.52 2.21
CA TRP A 24 -2.62 7.08 1.86
C TRP A 24 -2.04 6.46 0.58
N LEU A 25 -2.10 5.13 0.40
CA LEU A 25 -1.63 4.47 -0.82
C LEU A 25 -2.45 4.86 -2.06
N ARG A 26 -3.75 5.13 -1.91
CA ARG A 26 -4.58 5.67 -2.99
C ARG A 26 -4.12 7.08 -3.37
N GLU A 27 -3.91 7.95 -2.40
CA GLU A 27 -3.41 9.31 -2.62
C GLU A 27 -2.05 9.31 -3.32
N MET A 28 -1.11 8.47 -2.88
CA MET A 28 0.20 8.32 -3.55
C MET A 28 0.07 7.89 -5.02
N LEU A 29 -0.87 6.99 -5.34
CA LEU A 29 -1.09 6.56 -6.72
C LEU A 29 -1.75 7.65 -7.55
N GLU A 30 -2.71 8.37 -6.99
CA GLU A 30 -3.36 9.52 -7.63
C GLU A 30 -2.32 10.61 -7.97
N ASP A 31 -1.44 10.96 -7.03
CA ASP A 31 -0.32 11.89 -7.25
C ASP A 31 0.63 11.41 -8.37
N LEU A 32 0.88 10.09 -8.45
CA LEU A 32 1.68 9.51 -9.52
C LEU A 32 0.96 9.60 -10.87
N GLN A 33 -0.36 9.38 -10.92
CA GLN A 33 -1.15 9.51 -12.14
C GLN A 33 -1.15 10.96 -12.65
N ASP A 34 -1.36 11.93 -11.75
CA ASP A 34 -1.31 13.36 -12.09
C ASP A 34 0.09 13.77 -12.55
N GLY A 35 1.14 13.28 -11.89
CA GLY A 35 2.53 13.53 -12.29
C GLY A 35 2.88 12.96 -13.67
N ILE A 36 2.35 11.79 -14.02
CA ILE A 36 2.47 11.21 -15.37
C ILE A 36 1.82 12.13 -16.40
N ASP A 37 0.61 12.61 -16.13
CA ASP A 37 -0.13 13.46 -17.05
C ASP A 37 0.55 14.82 -17.25
N ASP A 38 1.01 15.45 -16.17
CA ASP A 38 1.74 16.70 -16.23
C ASP A 38 3.07 16.57 -16.98
N TYR A 39 3.79 15.45 -16.81
CA TYR A 39 5.01 15.16 -17.56
C TYR A 39 4.70 15.14 -19.06
N PHE A 40 3.69 14.39 -19.51
CA PHE A 40 3.36 14.31 -20.94
C PHE A 40 2.78 15.59 -21.53
N ASP A 41 2.18 16.44 -20.70
CA ASP A 41 1.72 17.78 -21.09
C ASP A 41 2.87 18.82 -21.13
N GLY A 42 4.09 18.44 -20.76
CA GLY A 42 5.27 19.32 -20.77
C GLY A 42 5.29 20.39 -19.66
N LYS A 43 4.48 20.20 -18.62
CA LYS A 43 4.32 21.12 -17.47
C LYS A 43 4.73 20.49 -16.13
N GLY A 44 5.05 19.20 -16.14
CA GLY A 44 5.26 18.40 -14.95
C GLY A 44 6.71 18.27 -14.51
N LEU A 45 6.90 17.38 -13.55
CA LEU A 45 8.20 17.03 -13.02
C LEU A 45 9.11 16.42 -14.11
N PRO A 46 10.44 16.60 -13.99
CA PRO A 46 11.40 15.83 -14.78
C PRO A 46 11.14 14.33 -14.64
N ALA A 47 11.45 13.56 -15.69
CA ALA A 47 11.27 12.11 -15.68
C ALA A 47 11.97 11.42 -14.49
N ARG A 48 13.07 12.00 -13.97
CA ARG A 48 13.77 11.52 -12.78
C ARG A 48 12.88 11.53 -11.53
N ASP A 49 12.16 12.62 -11.31
CA ASP A 49 11.35 12.78 -10.09
C ASP A 49 10.09 11.91 -10.17
N LEU A 50 9.54 11.73 -11.37
CA LEU A 50 8.47 10.76 -11.63
C LEU A 50 8.90 9.33 -11.29
N ARG A 51 10.12 8.95 -11.70
CA ARG A 51 10.72 7.65 -11.33
C ARG A 51 10.87 7.51 -9.82
N ALA A 52 11.25 8.57 -9.12
CA ALA A 52 11.35 8.57 -7.65
C ALA A 52 9.98 8.41 -6.99
N HIS A 53 8.94 9.10 -7.44
CA HIS A 53 7.58 8.96 -6.93
C HIS A 53 7.06 7.52 -7.12
N CYS A 54 7.24 6.95 -8.31
CA CYS A 54 6.88 5.56 -8.58
C CYS A 54 7.62 4.59 -7.65
N LEU A 55 8.92 4.79 -7.45
CA LEU A 55 9.71 3.94 -6.54
C LEU A 55 9.22 4.03 -5.10
N SER A 56 8.90 5.23 -4.61
CA SER A 56 8.35 5.43 -3.27
C SER A 56 7.01 4.70 -3.10
N PHE A 57 6.08 4.89 -4.03
CA PHE A 57 4.79 4.18 -4.05
C PHE A 57 4.98 2.67 -4.09
N CYS A 58 5.79 2.15 -5.01
CA CYS A 58 6.02 0.71 -5.13
C CYS A 58 6.66 0.12 -3.87
N THR A 59 7.59 0.83 -3.24
CA THR A 59 8.22 0.40 -1.99
C THR A 59 7.21 0.34 -0.85
N ALA A 60 6.36 1.36 -0.73
CA ALA A 60 5.31 1.42 0.28
C ALA A 60 4.29 0.30 0.11
N LEU A 61 3.78 0.08 -1.12
CA LEU A 61 2.80 -0.96 -1.40
C LEU A 61 3.38 -2.37 -1.19
N THR A 62 4.62 -2.61 -1.63
CA THR A 62 5.31 -3.89 -1.38
C THR A 62 5.52 -4.15 0.12
N ARG A 63 5.90 -3.13 0.91
CA ARG A 63 6.01 -3.25 2.37
C ARG A 63 4.67 -3.62 2.99
N HIS A 64 3.61 -2.96 2.55
CA HIS A 64 2.24 -3.19 3.00
C HIS A 64 1.81 -4.65 2.74
N HIS A 65 1.74 -5.09 1.48
CA HIS A 65 1.31 -6.44 1.12
C HIS A 65 2.21 -7.54 1.71
N THR A 66 3.54 -7.32 1.74
CA THR A 66 4.46 -8.31 2.34
C THR A 66 4.21 -8.46 3.85
N GLY A 67 3.89 -7.36 4.53
CA GLY A 67 3.54 -7.36 5.95
C GLY A 67 2.25 -8.15 6.22
N GLU A 68 1.28 -8.08 5.32
CA GLU A 68 0.04 -8.85 5.40
C GLU A 68 0.30 -10.33 5.14
N ASP A 69 0.96 -10.65 4.03
CA ASP A 69 1.24 -12.01 3.59
C ASP A 69 2.03 -12.81 4.62
N LYS A 70 2.98 -12.16 5.30
CA LYS A 70 3.89 -12.81 6.25
C LYS A 70 3.51 -12.61 7.72
N GLY A 71 2.67 -11.62 8.02
CA GLY A 71 2.28 -11.26 9.38
C GLY A 71 0.78 -11.41 9.61
N ALA A 72 -0.02 -10.54 9.00
CA ALA A 72 -1.45 -10.47 9.29
C ALA A 72 -2.21 -11.74 8.86
N PHE A 73 -2.02 -12.20 7.62
CA PHE A 73 -2.77 -13.32 7.07
C PHE A 73 -2.54 -14.64 7.82
N PRO A 74 -1.30 -15.02 8.21
CA PRO A 74 -1.09 -16.18 9.08
C PRO A 74 -1.84 -16.09 10.42
N ALA A 75 -1.78 -14.94 11.09
CA ALA A 75 -2.48 -14.73 12.37
C ALA A 75 -4.00 -14.84 12.21
N ILE A 76 -4.55 -14.20 11.17
CA ILE A 76 -5.99 -14.30 10.85
C ILE A 76 -6.37 -15.76 10.54
N ALA A 77 -5.55 -16.52 9.80
CA ALA A 77 -5.86 -17.90 9.42
C ALA A 77 -5.81 -18.90 10.60
N GLU A 78 -5.12 -18.54 11.68
CA GLU A 78 -5.06 -19.29 12.93
C GLU A 78 -6.35 -19.09 13.75
N GLU A 79 -6.77 -17.84 13.94
CA GLU A 79 -7.98 -17.50 14.71
C GLU A 79 -9.29 -17.69 13.93
N TYR A 80 -9.28 -17.46 12.61
CA TYR A 80 -10.43 -17.50 11.71
C TYR A 80 -10.19 -18.45 10.51
N PRO A 81 -10.17 -19.78 10.73
CA PRO A 81 -9.94 -20.79 9.70
C PRO A 81 -10.81 -20.67 8.44
N GLU A 82 -12.04 -20.17 8.58
CA GLU A 82 -13.00 -19.96 7.51
C GLU A 82 -12.56 -18.88 6.51
N LEU A 83 -11.66 -17.98 6.89
CA LEU A 83 -11.16 -16.91 6.02
C LEU A 83 -10.02 -17.35 5.12
N ARG A 84 -9.49 -18.57 5.23
CA ARG A 84 -8.35 -19.03 4.41
C ARG A 84 -8.54 -18.86 2.90
N LYS A 85 -9.76 -19.04 2.40
CA LYS A 85 -10.03 -18.76 0.98
C LYS A 85 -9.90 -17.26 0.67
N VAL A 86 -10.46 -16.39 1.51
CA VAL A 86 -10.35 -14.93 1.35
C VAL A 86 -8.89 -14.50 1.33
N LEU A 87 -8.08 -15.00 2.27
CA LEU A 87 -6.65 -14.68 2.35
C LEU A 87 -5.85 -15.21 1.15
N SER A 88 -6.25 -16.37 0.61
CA SER A 88 -5.66 -16.90 -0.63
C SER A 88 -6.04 -16.08 -1.87
N ASP A 89 -7.26 -15.58 -1.93
CA ASP A 89 -7.71 -14.68 -3.01
C ASP A 89 -6.91 -13.36 -2.93
N LEU A 90 -6.76 -12.76 -1.75
CA LEU A 90 -5.97 -11.54 -1.52
C LEU A 90 -4.49 -11.71 -1.91
N ARG A 91 -3.85 -12.83 -1.55
CA ARG A 91 -2.49 -13.16 -2.04
C ARG A 91 -2.40 -13.23 -3.56
N THR A 92 -3.46 -13.66 -4.23
CA THR A 92 -3.49 -13.71 -5.70
C THR A 92 -3.51 -12.28 -6.26
N ASP A 93 -4.31 -11.39 -5.66
CA ASP A 93 -4.32 -9.97 -6.00
C ASP A 93 -2.94 -9.31 -5.76
N HIS A 94 -2.28 -9.60 -4.63
CA HIS A 94 -0.93 -9.10 -4.33
C HIS A 94 0.08 -9.45 -5.44
N ASN A 95 0.08 -10.71 -5.90
CA ASN A 95 0.95 -11.13 -6.99
C ASN A 95 0.66 -10.40 -8.31
N GLN A 96 -0.62 -10.11 -8.59
CA GLN A 96 -1.01 -9.35 -9.77
C GLN A 96 -0.57 -7.88 -9.66
N LEU A 97 -0.74 -7.26 -8.49
CA LEU A 97 -0.29 -5.89 -8.23
C LEU A 97 1.24 -5.78 -8.33
N ASP A 98 1.99 -6.73 -7.78
CA ASP A 98 3.45 -6.78 -7.91
C ASP A 98 3.92 -6.86 -9.37
N TRP A 99 3.22 -7.64 -10.19
CA TRP A 99 3.51 -7.71 -11.63
C TRP A 99 3.24 -6.39 -12.35
N LEU A 100 2.10 -5.74 -12.07
CA LEU A 100 1.73 -4.44 -12.65
C LEU A 100 2.72 -3.34 -12.24
N MET A 101 3.09 -3.29 -10.95
CA MET A 101 4.11 -2.38 -10.44
C MET A 101 5.45 -2.57 -11.14
N GLY A 102 5.88 -3.82 -11.34
CA GLY A 102 7.14 -4.12 -12.03
C GLY A 102 7.14 -3.69 -13.50
N ASN A 103 6.00 -3.74 -14.18
CA ASN A 103 5.86 -3.24 -15.54
C ASN A 103 5.87 -1.71 -15.59
N LEU A 104 5.14 -1.05 -14.70
CA LEU A 104 5.10 0.40 -14.60
C LEU A 104 6.49 0.98 -14.31
N GLN A 105 7.23 0.40 -13.36
CA GLN A 105 8.60 0.82 -13.04
C GLN A 105 9.52 0.76 -14.27
N LYS A 106 9.56 -0.37 -14.98
CA LYS A 106 10.37 -0.53 -16.20
C LYS A 106 10.00 0.47 -17.28
N LEU A 107 8.71 0.77 -17.41
CA LEU A 107 8.22 1.71 -18.40
C LEU A 107 8.65 3.14 -18.06
N LEU A 108 8.53 3.56 -16.79
CA LEU A 108 8.99 4.86 -16.33
C LEU A 108 10.51 5.00 -16.35
N GLU A 109 11.26 3.92 -16.11
CA GLU A 109 12.72 3.86 -16.29
C GLU A 109 13.16 4.16 -17.72
N SER A 110 12.33 3.81 -18.70
CA SER A 110 12.61 4.01 -20.12
C SER A 110 12.23 5.40 -20.65
N LEU A 111 11.61 6.25 -19.82
CA LEU A 111 11.19 7.56 -20.25
C LEU A 111 12.39 8.47 -20.55
N PRO A 112 12.39 9.17 -21.69
CA PRO A 112 13.35 10.24 -21.97
C PRO A 112 13.19 11.42 -20.99
N GLU A 113 14.11 12.38 -21.03
CA GLU A 113 13.95 13.62 -20.25
C GLU A 113 12.90 14.56 -20.88
N GLU A 114 12.80 14.55 -22.21
CA GLU A 114 11.78 15.30 -22.96
C GLU A 114 10.61 14.38 -23.30
N PRO A 115 9.35 14.77 -23.05
CA PRO A 115 8.18 13.91 -23.29
C PRO A 115 8.09 13.37 -24.71
N ASP A 116 7.93 12.04 -24.84
CA ASP A 116 7.61 11.37 -26.10
C ASP A 116 6.09 11.08 -26.16
N PRO A 117 5.32 11.77 -27.02
CA PRO A 117 3.89 11.52 -27.18
C PRO A 117 3.55 10.08 -27.56
N ALA A 118 4.46 9.34 -28.20
CA ALA A 118 4.23 7.95 -28.57
C ALA A 118 4.19 7.01 -27.34
N ALA A 119 4.88 7.36 -26.25
CA ALA A 119 4.90 6.59 -25.01
C ALA A 119 3.70 6.89 -24.09
N ALA A 120 3.07 8.06 -24.24
CA ALA A 120 2.03 8.57 -23.33
C ALA A 120 0.86 7.59 -23.15
N ALA A 121 0.31 7.07 -24.26
CA ALA A 121 -0.83 6.17 -24.21
C ALA A 121 -0.51 4.89 -23.42
N LYS A 122 0.71 4.35 -23.57
CA LYS A 122 1.11 3.11 -22.90
C LYS A 122 1.33 3.31 -21.41
N VAL A 123 1.96 4.41 -21.00
CA VAL A 123 2.16 4.73 -19.58
C VAL A 123 0.83 4.93 -18.87
N ARG A 124 -0.08 5.68 -19.49
CA ARG A 124 -1.43 5.91 -18.96
C ARG A 124 -2.22 4.61 -18.81
N GLU A 125 -2.15 3.72 -19.80
CA GLU A 125 -2.80 2.41 -19.73
C GLU A 125 -2.29 1.57 -18.55
N GLU A 126 -0.98 1.48 -18.35
CA GLU A 126 -0.39 0.66 -17.27
C GLU A 126 -0.73 1.21 -15.88
N VAL A 127 -0.63 2.53 -15.67
CA VAL A 127 -0.97 3.12 -14.36
C VAL A 127 -2.48 3.04 -14.07
N GLN A 128 -3.33 3.16 -15.10
CA GLN A 128 -4.77 2.96 -14.95
C GLN A 128 -5.13 1.50 -14.63
N ALA A 129 -4.45 0.53 -15.26
CA ALA A 129 -4.64 -0.88 -14.94
C ALA A 129 -4.24 -1.20 -13.49
N LEU A 130 -3.12 -0.65 -13.02
CA LEU A 130 -2.69 -0.75 -11.62
C LEU A 130 -3.71 -0.16 -10.66
N SER A 131 -4.18 1.07 -10.94
CA SER A 131 -5.18 1.76 -10.14
C SER A 131 -6.50 0.99 -10.05
N ALA A 132 -7.00 0.47 -11.17
CA ALA A 132 -8.23 -0.32 -11.20
C ALA A 132 -8.14 -1.60 -10.35
N VAL A 133 -7.03 -2.35 -10.46
CA VAL A 133 -6.83 -3.57 -9.67
C VAL A 133 -6.69 -3.22 -8.19
N MET A 134 -5.90 -2.21 -7.84
CA MET A 134 -5.69 -1.77 -6.46
C MET A 134 -7.00 -1.34 -5.79
N GLN A 135 -7.85 -0.59 -6.49
CA GLN A 135 -9.16 -0.19 -5.98
C GLN A 135 -10.04 -1.41 -5.66
N THR A 136 -10.12 -2.38 -6.57
CA THR A 136 -10.93 -3.59 -6.35
C THR A 136 -10.39 -4.45 -5.21
N HIS A 137 -9.06 -4.53 -5.10
CA HIS A 137 -8.35 -5.26 -4.06
C HIS A 137 -8.63 -4.66 -2.67
N PHE A 138 -8.37 -3.37 -2.47
CA PHE A 138 -8.60 -2.70 -1.19
C PHE A 138 -10.07 -2.75 -0.77
N ILE A 139 -11.01 -2.54 -1.69
CA ILE A 139 -12.46 -2.66 -1.39
C ILE A 139 -12.80 -4.06 -0.88
N TYR A 140 -12.25 -5.10 -1.51
CA TYR A 140 -12.49 -6.48 -1.12
C TYR A 140 -11.89 -6.78 0.25
N GLU A 141 -10.65 -6.37 0.49
CA GLU A 141 -9.97 -6.56 1.76
C GLU A 141 -10.66 -5.83 2.90
N GLU A 142 -10.91 -4.53 2.75
CA GLU A 142 -11.56 -3.69 3.76
C GLU A 142 -12.90 -4.31 4.19
N LYS A 143 -13.70 -4.74 3.22
CA LYS A 143 -14.99 -5.40 3.45
C LYS A 143 -14.86 -6.71 4.25
N LYS A 144 -13.75 -7.43 4.08
CA LYS A 144 -13.57 -8.76 4.67
C LYS A 144 -12.82 -8.73 6.00
N LEU A 145 -11.83 -7.87 6.14
CA LEU A 145 -10.84 -7.97 7.21
C LEU A 145 -10.92 -6.85 8.26
N ILE A 146 -11.56 -5.70 7.99
CA ILE A 146 -11.62 -4.59 8.99
C ILE A 146 -12.19 -5.07 10.33
N SER A 147 -13.37 -5.69 10.31
CA SER A 147 -14.03 -6.14 11.55
C SER A 147 -13.24 -7.26 12.25
N VAL A 148 -12.56 -8.11 11.46
CA VAL A 148 -11.72 -9.20 11.97
C VAL A 148 -10.51 -8.62 12.70
N LEU A 149 -9.77 -7.73 12.05
CA LEU A 149 -8.62 -7.04 12.63
C LEU A 149 -9.00 -6.25 13.89
N ASN A 150 -10.16 -5.58 13.91
CA ASN A 150 -10.65 -4.88 15.09
C ASN A 150 -11.02 -5.80 16.26
N SER A 151 -11.26 -7.09 16.02
CA SER A 151 -11.53 -8.07 17.07
C SER A 151 -10.31 -8.84 17.56
N MET A 152 -9.19 -8.75 16.84
CA MET A 152 -7.96 -9.44 17.22
C MET A 152 -7.23 -8.72 18.36
N ASP A 153 -6.63 -9.49 19.27
CA ASP A 153 -5.68 -9.00 20.27
C ASP A 153 -4.35 -9.74 20.10
N VAL A 154 -3.45 -9.14 19.31
CA VAL A 154 -2.09 -9.63 19.08
C VAL A 154 -1.14 -8.75 19.91
N PRO A 155 -0.63 -9.23 21.07
CA PRO A 155 0.19 -8.42 21.97
C PRO A 155 1.40 -7.77 21.30
N GLU A 156 2.06 -8.49 20.39
CA GLU A 156 3.24 -8.02 19.66
C GLU A 156 2.92 -6.77 18.81
N TRP A 157 1.71 -6.70 18.24
CA TRP A 157 1.26 -5.57 17.42
C TRP A 157 0.84 -4.34 18.25
N ARG A 158 0.54 -4.54 19.54
CA ARG A 158 0.29 -3.42 20.47
C ARG A 158 1.57 -2.69 20.81
N GLU A 159 2.67 -3.42 20.95
CA GLU A 159 3.97 -2.88 21.30
C GLU A 159 4.70 -2.31 20.07
N ASN A 160 4.56 -2.96 18.92
CA ASN A 160 5.20 -2.55 17.68
C ASN A 160 4.16 -2.52 16.55
N ARG A 161 3.93 -1.33 15.96
CA ARG A 161 3.04 -1.22 14.80
C ARG A 161 3.57 -2.14 13.68
N PRO A 162 2.75 -3.08 13.18
CA PRO A 162 3.20 -4.03 12.17
C PRO A 162 3.45 -3.32 10.83
N ALA A 163 4.38 -3.88 10.03
CA ALA A 163 4.84 -3.26 8.79
C ALA A 163 3.72 -2.92 7.80
N PHE A 164 2.64 -3.70 7.79
CA PHE A 164 1.50 -3.46 6.89
C PHE A 164 0.67 -2.24 7.24
N LEU A 165 0.81 -1.70 8.45
CA LEU A 165 0.08 -0.52 8.91
C LEU A 165 0.95 0.75 8.92
N LEU A 166 2.16 0.67 8.38
CA LEU A 166 3.08 1.81 8.34
C LEU A 166 2.74 2.75 7.19
N ILE A 167 2.52 4.01 7.53
CA ILE A 167 2.51 5.17 6.64
C ILE A 167 3.85 5.87 6.83
N ASP A 168 4.47 6.33 5.74
CA ASP A 168 5.69 7.14 5.82
C ASP A 168 5.26 8.60 6.01
N ASP A 169 5.05 9.01 7.26
CA ASP A 169 4.90 10.42 7.58
C ASP A 169 6.30 11.07 7.56
N GLU A 170 6.43 12.25 6.94
CA GLU A 170 7.62 13.13 6.98
C GLU A 170 7.96 13.65 8.41
N ASP A 171 7.53 12.97 9.48
CA ASP A 171 7.74 13.35 10.88
C ASP A 171 8.26 12.15 11.72
N GLY A 172 9.51 11.75 11.47
CA GLY A 172 10.24 10.83 12.34
C GLY A 172 11.74 10.77 12.01
N PRO A 173 12.66 10.95 12.99
CA PRO A 173 14.06 11.14 12.67
C PRO A 173 14.66 9.86 12.09
N ALA A 174 15.40 9.99 10.99
CA ALA A 174 16.22 8.94 10.44
C ALA A 174 17.04 8.27 11.56
N ALA A 175 16.84 6.96 11.74
CA ALA A 175 17.61 6.19 12.70
C ALA A 175 19.11 6.31 12.37
N PRO A 176 19.99 6.53 13.36
CA PRO A 176 21.41 6.62 13.08
C PRO A 176 21.94 5.28 12.57
N SER A 177 22.58 5.32 11.40
CA SER A 177 23.34 4.19 10.87
C SER A 177 24.43 3.77 11.86
N ARG A 178 24.54 2.46 12.09
CA ARG A 178 25.58 1.85 12.93
C ARG A 178 26.97 2.03 12.35
#